data_AF-A0A520ICA7-F1
#
_entry.id   AF-A0A520ICA7-F1
#
_cell.length_a   1.000
_cell.length_b   1.000
_cell.length_c   1.000
_cell.angle_alpha   90.00
_cell.angle_beta   90.00
_cell.angle_gamma   90.00
#
_symmetry.space_group_name_H-M   'P 1'
#
loop_
_entity.id
_entity.type
_entity.pdbx_description
1 polymer ?
#
loop_
_entity_poly.entity_id
_entity_poly.type
_entity_poly.pdbx_seq_one_letter_code
_entity_poly.pdbx_strand_id
1 'polypeptide(L)'
;QAFGDVSDALTGLATDAGALDAATRAADASGRALTYVRRQLALGDVGTLALLNATAADAQARAQLVQARAARLTDTVALFQASGGPVATTR
;
A
#
# COMPACT_ATOMS: atom_id res chain seq x y z
N GLN A 1 32.35 -0.21 -3.59
CA GLN A 1 31.17 -0.39 -4.46
C GLN A 1 30.08 -1.17 -3.73
N ALA A 2 30.32 -2.40 -3.25
CA ALA A 2 29.32 -3.21 -2.54
C ALA A 2 28.57 -2.51 -1.37
N PHE A 3 29.23 -1.68 -0.56
CA PHE A 3 28.55 -0.92 0.51
C PHE A 3 27.60 0.18 0.00
N GLY A 4 27.87 0.75 -1.18
CA GLY A 4 26.99 1.74 -1.81
C GLY A 4 25.71 1.10 -2.31
N ASP A 5 25.82 -0.04 -3.00
CA ASP A 5 24.69 -0.80 -3.53
C ASP A 5 23.72 -1.25 -2.42
N VAL A 6 24.26 -1.61 -1.25
CA VAL A 6 23.46 -1.94 -0.05
C VAL A 6 22.77 -0.71 0.55
N SER A 7 23.46 0.44 0.59
CA SER A 7 22.88 1.70 1.10
C SER A 7 21.72 2.19 0.22
N ASP A 8 21.85 2.06 -1.10
CA ASP A 8 20.80 2.42 -2.05
C ASP A 8 19.59 1.49 -1.91
N ALA A 9 19.82 0.18 -1.73
CA ALA A 9 18.74 -0.80 -1.50
C ALA A 9 17.98 -0.54 -0.18
N LEU A 10 18.68 -0.20 0.91
CA LEU A 10 18.06 0.15 2.18
C LEU A 10 17.25 1.45 2.09
N THR A 11 17.73 2.42 1.32
CA THR A 11 17.03 3.69 1.08
C THR A 11 15.77 3.48 0.25
N GLY A 12 15.81 2.61 -0.76
CA GLY A 12 14.64 2.15 -1.51
C GLY A 12 13.58 1.54 -0.58
N LEU A 13 13.99 0.55 0.23
CA LEU A 13 13.09 -0.14 1.17
C LEU A 13 12.43 0.82 2.19
N ALA A 14 13.17 1.82 2.67
CA ALA A 14 12.61 2.84 3.57
C ALA A 14 11.57 3.72 2.86
N THR A 15 11.81 4.06 1.59
CA THR A 15 10.87 4.82 0.75
C THR A 15 9.59 4.02 0.52
N ASP A 16 9.71 2.73 0.20
CA ASP A 16 8.57 1.84 -0.02
C ASP A 16 7.77 1.59 1.26
N ALA A 17 8.44 1.55 2.42
CA ALA A 17 7.78 1.52 3.72
C ALA A 17 6.92 2.77 3.97
N GLY A 18 7.45 3.96 3.63
CA GLY A 18 6.71 5.23 3.72
C GLY A 18 5.51 5.26 2.78
N ALA A 19 5.67 4.75 1.55
CA ALA A 19 4.58 4.65 0.58
C ALA A 19 3.45 3.70 1.05
N LEU A 20 3.81 2.56 1.63
CA LEU A 20 2.84 1.61 2.19
C LEU A 20 2.07 2.21 3.38
N ASP A 21 2.74 2.93 4.27
CA ASP A 21 2.08 3.61 5.39
C ASP A 21 1.11 4.70 4.90
N ALA A 22 1.52 5.51 3.93
CA ALA A 22 0.65 6.51 3.31
C ALA A 22 -0.59 5.87 2.64
N ALA A 23 -0.40 4.77 1.89
CA ALA A 23 -1.49 4.04 1.26
C ALA A 23 -2.45 3.41 2.29
N THR A 24 -1.93 2.94 3.42
CA THR A 24 -2.73 2.40 4.53
C THR A 24 -3.61 3.49 5.13
N ARG A 25 -3.02 4.65 5.46
CA ARG A 25 -3.75 5.80 5.99
C ARG A 25 -4.82 6.31 5.03
N ALA A 26 -4.53 6.30 3.72
CA ALA A 26 -5.49 6.69 2.68
C ALA A 26 -6.69 5.73 2.62
N ALA A 27 -6.46 4.41 2.62
CA ALA A 27 -7.52 3.41 2.62
C ALA A 27 -8.39 3.45 3.88
N ASP A 28 -7.80 3.70 5.05
CA ASP A 28 -8.56 3.87 6.29
C ASP A 28 -9.42 5.14 6.25
N ALA A 29 -8.87 6.23 5.73
CA ALA A 29 -9.59 7.49 5.60
C ALA A 29 -10.76 7.38 4.61
N SER A 30 -10.55 6.74 3.45
CA SER A 30 -11.62 6.51 2.47
C SER A 30 -12.73 5.60 3.03
N GLY A 31 -12.37 4.58 3.81
CA GLY A 31 -13.34 3.67 4.43
C GLY A 31 -14.22 4.38 5.46
N ARG A 32 -13.62 5.29 6.25
CA ARG A 32 -14.37 6.16 7.17
C ARG A 32 -15.28 7.11 6.40
N ALA A 33 -14.79 7.76 5.34
CA ALA A 33 -15.58 8.65 4.50
C ALA A 33 -16.80 7.95 3.88
N LEU A 34 -16.60 6.75 3.31
CA LEU A 34 -17.69 5.92 2.78
C LEU A 34 -18.73 5.58 3.86
N THR A 35 -18.28 5.25 5.07
CA THR A 35 -19.17 4.99 6.21
C THR A 35 -20.01 6.22 6.55
N TYR A 36 -19.42 7.42 6.58
CA TYR A 36 -20.17 8.66 6.82
C TYR A 36 -21.19 8.96 5.71
N VAL A 37 -20.82 8.79 4.45
CA VAL A 37 -21.73 9.03 3.31
C VAL A 37 -22.90 8.04 3.32
N ARG A 38 -22.65 6.77 3.67
CA ARG A 38 -23.73 5.77 3.85
C ARG A 38 -24.72 6.18 4.94
N ARG A 39 -24.22 6.73 6.06
CA ARG A 39 -25.08 7.23 7.14
C ARG A 39 -25.90 8.45 6.71
N GLN A 40 -25.25 9.42 6.06
CA GLN A 40 -25.94 10.60 5.54
C GLN A 40 -27.02 10.23 4.51
N LEU A 41 -26.77 9.23 3.66
CA LEU A 41 -27.79 8.74 2.71
C LEU A 41 -28.98 8.13 3.46
N ALA A 42 -28.73 7.33 4.50
CA ALA A 42 -29.79 6.74 5.32
C ALA A 42 -30.62 7.79 6.08
N LEU A 43 -30.04 8.95 6.38
CA LEU A 43 -30.71 10.09 6.99
C LEU A 43 -31.40 11.01 5.97
N GLY A 44 -31.16 10.81 4.66
CA GLY A 44 -31.68 11.66 3.59
C GLY A 44 -30.85 12.92 3.28
N ASP A 45 -29.69 13.07 3.91
CA ASP A 45 -28.83 14.27 3.81
C ASP A 45 -28.03 14.33 2.50
N VAL A 46 -27.83 13.19 1.82
CA VAL A 46 -27.10 13.12 0.54
C VAL A 46 -27.82 12.21 -0.45
N GLY A 47 -27.59 12.46 -1.75
CA GLY A 47 -28.09 11.60 -2.83
C GLY A 47 -27.21 10.37 -3.10
N THR A 48 -27.74 9.44 -3.90
CA THR A 48 -27.05 8.19 -4.31
C THR A 48 -25.75 8.43 -5.08
N LEU A 49 -25.62 9.56 -5.79
CA LEU A 49 -24.38 9.93 -6.48
C LEU A 49 -23.23 10.18 -5.50
N ALA A 50 -23.50 10.76 -4.33
CA ALA A 50 -22.48 10.94 -3.29
C ALA A 50 -21.97 9.60 -2.77
N LEU A 51 -22.87 8.63 -2.58
CA LEU A 51 -22.52 7.25 -2.21
C LEU A 51 -21.67 6.57 -3.29
N LEU A 52 -22.02 6.73 -4.56
CA LEU A 52 -21.26 6.16 -5.67
C LEU A 52 -19.83 6.71 -5.69
N ASN A 53 -19.68 8.03 -5.58
CA ASN A 53 -18.38 8.69 -5.58
C ASN A 53 -17.52 8.24 -4.38
N ALA A 54 -18.10 8.16 -3.18
CA ALA A 54 -17.40 7.68 -1.99
C ALA A 54 -16.99 6.20 -2.12
N THR A 55 -17.83 5.38 -2.76
CA THR A 55 -17.52 3.97 -3.00
C THR A 55 -16.37 3.81 -4.00
N ALA A 56 -16.39 4.58 -5.10
CA ALA A 56 -15.32 4.57 -6.09
C ALA A 56 -13.99 5.04 -5.48
N ALA A 57 -14.02 6.08 -4.65
CA ALA A 57 -12.83 6.57 -3.94
C ALA A 57 -12.26 5.52 -2.97
N ASP A 58 -13.10 4.83 -2.19
CA ASP A 58 -12.65 3.76 -1.29
C ASP A 58 -12.05 2.57 -2.06
N ALA A 59 -12.69 2.16 -3.16
CA ALA A 59 -12.17 1.10 -4.02
C ALA A 59 -10.78 1.46 -4.58
N GLN A 60 -10.60 2.70 -5.05
CA GLN A 60 -9.33 3.18 -5.57
C GLN A 60 -8.23 3.19 -4.50
N ALA A 61 -8.53 3.69 -3.29
CA ALA A 61 -7.56 3.72 -2.20
C ALA A 61 -7.14 2.30 -1.77
N ARG A 62 -8.09 1.36 -1.70
CA ARG A 62 -7.80 -0.05 -1.43
C ARG A 62 -6.94 -0.70 -2.50
N ALA A 63 -7.18 -0.38 -3.78
CA ALA A 63 -6.36 -0.87 -4.88
C ALA A 63 -4.91 -0.37 -4.75
N GLN A 64 -4.71 0.91 -4.41
CA GLN A 64 -3.38 1.47 -4.16
C GLN A 64 -2.67 0.79 -2.96
N LEU A 65 -3.40 0.49 -1.88
CA LEU A 65 -2.85 -0.25 -0.75
C LEU A 65 -2.38 -1.66 -1.16
N VAL A 66 -3.15 -2.36 -2.00
CA VAL A 66 -2.73 -3.68 -2.52
C VAL A 66 -1.44 -3.56 -3.34
N GLN A 67 -1.34 -2.54 -4.21
CA GLN A 67 -0.12 -2.31 -5.00
C GLN A 67 1.09 -2.01 -4.10
N ALA A 68 0.94 -1.17 -3.07
CA ALA A 68 2.02 -0.86 -2.14
C ALA A 68 2.46 -2.09 -1.33
N ARG A 69 1.52 -2.97 -0.95
CA ARG A 69 1.85 -4.24 -0.29
C ARG A 69 2.61 -5.18 -1.23
N ALA A 70 2.22 -5.24 -2.49
CA ALA A 70 2.90 -6.05 -3.50
C ALA A 70 4.34 -5.57 -3.72
N ALA A 71 4.57 -4.25 -3.82
CA ALA A 71 5.90 -3.66 -3.91
C ALA A 71 6.78 -4.11 -2.73
N ARG A 72 6.31 -3.92 -1.50
CA ARG A 72 7.05 -4.31 -0.29
C ARG A 72 7.44 -5.80 -0.24
N LEU A 73 6.56 -6.69 -0.73
CA LEU A 73 6.86 -8.12 -0.82
C LEU A 73 7.96 -8.40 -1.85
N THR A 74 7.89 -7.76 -3.01
CA THR A 74 8.93 -7.83 -4.04
C THR A 74 10.28 -7.35 -3.51
N ASP A 75 10.32 -6.23 -2.80
CA ASP A 75 11.56 -5.68 -2.24
C ASP A 75 12.17 -6.61 -1.20
N THR A 76 11.33 -7.27 -0.40
CA THR A 76 11.78 -8.24 0.60
C THR A 76 12.41 -9.47 -0.07
N VAL A 77 11.84 -9.94 -1.19
CA VAL A 77 12.42 -11.02 -2.00
C VAL A 77 13.75 -10.60 -2.62
N ALA A 78 13.83 -9.39 -3.18
CA ALA A 78 15.06 -8.86 -3.77
C ALA A 78 16.18 -8.71 -2.71
N LEU A 79 15.85 -8.20 -1.52
CA LEU A 79 16.77 -8.12 -0.39
C LEU A 79 17.28 -9.50 0.03
N PHE A 80 16.38 -10.49 0.14
CA PHE A 80 16.77 -11.86 0.49
C PHE A 80 17.76 -12.45 -0.54
N GLN A 81 17.49 -12.28 -1.83
CA GLN A 81 18.39 -12.73 -2.90
C GLN A 81 19.75 -12.02 -2.83
N ALA A 82 19.77 -10.70 -2.64
CA ALA A 82 21.00 -9.91 -2.52
C ALA A 82 21.83 -10.28 -1.29
N SER A 83 21.17 -10.69 -0.19
CA SER A 83 21.84 -11.11 1.05
C SER A 83 22.39 -12.55 1.03
N GLY A 84 22.20 -13.31 -0.05
CA GLY A 84 22.87 -14.60 -0.25
C GLY A 84 21.98 -15.76 -0.69
N GLY A 85 20.65 -15.61 -0.77
CA GLY A 85 19.74 -16.71 -1.14
C GLY A 85 19.90 -17.99 -0.28
N PRO A 86 19.19 -19.11 -0.57
CA PRO A 86 19.61 -20.39 -0.01
C PRO A 86 21.04 -20.64 -0.50
N VAL A 87 21.98 -20.79 0.43
CA VAL A 87 23.36 -21.23 0.16
C VAL A 87 23.28 -22.30 -0.92
N ALA A 88 23.82 -22.00 -2.10
CA ALA A 88 23.91 -22.99 -3.16
C ALA A 88 24.50 -24.24 -2.51
N THR A 89 23.68 -25.29 -2.42
CA THR A 89 24.16 -26.58 -1.94
C THR A 89 25.10 -27.06 -3.03
N THR A 90 26.37 -26.67 -2.93
CA THR A 90 27.44 -27.28 -3.71
C THR A 90 27.51 -28.72 -3.23
N ARG A 91 26.93 -29.63 -4.01
CA ARG A 91 27.30 -31.04 -4.00
C ARG A 91 27.52 -31.50 -5.42
#